data_AF-A0A543A9J6-F1
#
_entry.id   AF-A0A543A9J6-F1
#
_cell.length_a   1.000
_cell.length_b   1.000
_cell.length_c   1.000
_cell.angle_alpha   90.00
_cell.angle_beta   90.00
_cell.angle_gamma   90.00
#
_symmetry.space_group_name_H-M   'P 1'
#
loop_
_entity.id
_entity.type
_entity.pdbx_description
1 polymer ?
#
loop_
_entity_poly.entity_id
_entity_poly.type
_entity_poly.pdbx_seq_one_letter_code
_entity_poly.pdbx_strand_id
1 'polypeptide(L)'
;MPHVRPQSVVDSALRCSDEGMRDADNAAKHGVAVKTIRRWRRLYQRRGIVRGQTHLAPPCPRCDGAELDAEAYAEILGWYLGDGHISEGRRSVFNLHIVNDRKYPDINQRLITLMARVKPGGHPHTRLVPGAVITTISWKHLPCLFPQLGPGRKHERRIVLEEWQQEIVTAHPGPFLRGLFHSDGCRVNNWATRMVAGQKKRYEYARWQFVNHSDDIRDLCTWALDLVEIPWRQSSWKTISVSRRDAVAALDALIGPKS
;
A
#
# COMPACT_ATOMS: atom_id res chain seq x y z
N MET A 1 -9.21 -17.00 -26.04
CA MET A 1 -8.80 -17.01 -24.62
C MET A 1 -9.98 -16.60 -23.75
N PRO A 2 -10.27 -17.29 -22.64
CA PRO A 2 -11.30 -16.85 -21.70
C PRO A 2 -10.79 -15.55 -21.04
N HIS A 3 -11.42 -14.42 -21.37
CA HIS A 3 -11.22 -13.20 -20.58
C HIS A 3 -11.88 -13.42 -19.21
N VAL A 4 -11.12 -14.00 -18.29
CA VAL A 4 -11.52 -14.09 -16.87
C VAL A 4 -11.46 -12.66 -16.34
N ARG A 5 -12.63 -12.05 -16.17
CA ARG A 5 -12.74 -10.75 -15.52
C ARG A 5 -12.57 -10.94 -14.02
N PRO A 6 -11.90 -9.99 -13.33
CA PRO A 6 -11.79 -10.03 -11.88
C PRO A 6 -13.17 -10.19 -11.24
N GLN A 7 -13.29 -11.06 -10.23
CA GLN A 7 -14.58 -11.28 -9.54
C GLN A 7 -15.14 -9.98 -8.94
N SER A 8 -14.29 -9.03 -8.59
CA SER A 8 -14.65 -7.67 -8.19
C SER A 8 -15.50 -6.93 -9.23
N VAL A 9 -15.16 -7.04 -10.52
CA VAL A 9 -15.92 -6.44 -11.63
C VAL A 9 -17.28 -7.12 -11.77
N VAL A 10 -17.32 -8.45 -11.63
CA VAL A 10 -18.57 -9.22 -11.65
C VAL A 10 -19.48 -8.82 -10.50
N ASP A 11 -18.93 -8.73 -9.28
CA ASP A 11 -19.68 -8.40 -8.06
C ASP A 11 -20.23 -6.96 -8.12
N SER A 12 -19.44 -5.99 -8.60
CA SER A 12 -19.87 -4.60 -8.80
C SER A 12 -20.98 -4.47 -9.86
N ALA A 13 -20.83 -5.16 -11.00
CA ALA A 13 -21.83 -5.17 -12.07
C ALA A 13 -23.15 -5.81 -11.65
N LEU A 14 -23.11 -6.86 -10.83
CA LEU A 14 -24.32 -7.46 -10.27
C LEU A 14 -25.02 -6.51 -9.30
N ARG A 15 -24.28 -5.77 -8.47
CA ARG A 15 -24.85 -4.76 -7.57
C ARG A 15 -25.57 -3.65 -8.33
N CYS A 16 -24.92 -3.11 -9.37
CA CYS A 16 -25.56 -2.12 -10.24
C CYS A 16 -26.86 -2.67 -10.86
N SER A 17 -26.88 -3.96 -11.22
CA SER A 17 -28.10 -4.60 -11.74
C SER A 17 -29.20 -4.72 -10.68
N ASP A 18 -28.82 -4.96 -9.42
CA ASP A 18 -29.75 -5.08 -8.29
C ASP A 18 -30.31 -3.71 -7.86
N GLU A 19 -29.53 -2.64 -8.06
CA GLU A 19 -29.94 -1.24 -7.90
C GLU A 19 -30.79 -0.71 -9.08
N GLY A 20 -31.07 -1.55 -10.08
CA GLY A 20 -31.93 -1.19 -11.22
C GLY A 20 -31.23 -0.50 -12.38
N MET A 21 -29.89 -0.45 -12.40
CA MET A 21 -29.14 0.11 -13.53
C MET A 21 -29.43 -0.67 -14.82
N ARG A 22 -29.65 0.05 -15.92
CA ARG A 22 -29.89 -0.56 -17.24
C ARG A 22 -28.65 -1.34 -17.68
N ASP A 23 -28.86 -2.50 -18.31
CA ASP A 23 -27.74 -3.38 -18.72
C ASP A 23 -26.73 -2.67 -19.66
N ALA A 24 -27.18 -1.69 -20.46
CA ALA A 24 -26.32 -0.91 -21.36
C ALA A 24 -25.38 0.03 -20.60
N ASP A 25 -25.92 0.74 -19.61
CA ASP A 25 -25.13 1.65 -18.77
C ASP A 25 -24.16 0.87 -17.88
N ASN A 26 -24.61 -0.27 -17.35
CA ASN A 26 -23.79 -1.20 -16.58
C ASN A 26 -22.64 -1.79 -17.42
N ALA A 27 -22.93 -2.21 -18.64
CA ALA A 27 -21.94 -2.69 -19.60
C ALA A 27 -20.88 -1.63 -19.91
N ALA A 28 -21.30 -0.39 -20.16
CA ALA A 28 -20.41 0.74 -20.38
C ALA A 28 -19.55 1.02 -19.14
N LYS A 29 -20.17 1.11 -17.95
CA LYS A 29 -19.49 1.36 -16.66
C LYS A 29 -18.38 0.35 -16.38
N HIS A 30 -18.60 -0.92 -16.72
CA HIS A 30 -17.65 -2.00 -16.43
C HIS A 30 -16.78 -2.41 -17.62
N GLY A 31 -16.84 -1.70 -18.75
CA GLY A 31 -16.03 -2.00 -19.94
C GLY A 31 -16.28 -3.40 -20.50
N VAL A 32 -17.52 -3.89 -20.43
CA VAL A 32 -17.93 -5.22 -20.91
C VAL A 32 -19.10 -5.14 -21.86
N ALA A 33 -19.30 -6.17 -22.68
CA ALA A 33 -20.48 -6.24 -23.52
C ALA A 33 -21.76 -6.45 -22.68
N VAL A 34 -22.89 -5.90 -23.11
CA VAL A 34 -24.24 -6.12 -22.51
C VAL A 34 -24.55 -7.61 -22.30
N LYS A 35 -24.15 -8.46 -23.25
CA LYS A 35 -24.31 -9.93 -23.14
C LYS A 35 -23.59 -10.52 -21.93
N THR A 36 -22.49 -9.92 -21.49
CA THR A 36 -21.70 -10.34 -20.33
C THR A 36 -22.45 -10.05 -19.03
N ILE A 37 -23.04 -8.85 -18.90
CA ILE A 37 -23.90 -8.47 -17.75
C ILE A 37 -25.08 -9.44 -17.62
N ARG A 38 -25.80 -9.67 -18.73
CA ARG A 38 -26.92 -10.62 -18.78
C ARG A 38 -26.49 -12.06 -18.46
N ARG A 39 -25.28 -12.45 -18.88
CA ARG A 39 -24.72 -13.78 -18.57
C ARG A 39 -24.45 -13.91 -17.07
N TRP A 40 -23.84 -12.91 -16.42
CA TRP A 40 -23.58 -12.93 -14.99
C TRP A 40 -24.87 -12.99 -14.17
N ARG A 41 -25.87 -12.16 -14.51
CA ARG A 41 -27.20 -12.18 -13.85
C ARG A 41 -27.86 -13.55 -13.92
N ARG A 42 -27.86 -14.20 -15.10
CA ARG A 42 -28.41 -15.56 -15.30
C ARG A 42 -27.62 -16.65 -14.58
N LEU A 43 -26.31 -16.53 -14.49
CA LEU A 43 -25.44 -17.48 -13.79
C LEU A 43 -25.69 -17.42 -12.27
N TYR A 44 -25.84 -16.22 -11.71
CA TYR A 44 -26.15 -16.04 -10.29
C TYR A 44 -27.56 -16.53 -9.94
N GLN A 45 -28.56 -16.22 -10.78
CA GLN A 45 -29.93 -16.76 -10.62
C GLN A 45 -29.96 -18.30 -10.64
N ARG A 46 -29.27 -18.93 -11.61
CA ARG A 46 -29.22 -20.40 -11.72
C ARG A 46 -28.48 -21.10 -10.59
N ARG A 47 -27.48 -20.44 -9.98
CA ARG A 47 -26.70 -21.02 -8.88
C ARG A 47 -27.40 -20.95 -7.52
N GLY A 48 -28.61 -20.38 -7.44
CA GLY A 48 -29.35 -20.26 -6.19
C GLY A 48 -28.64 -19.42 -5.11
N ILE A 49 -27.62 -18.63 -5.50
CA ILE A 49 -26.93 -17.74 -4.59
C ILE A 49 -27.88 -16.59 -4.31
N VAL A 50 -28.41 -16.53 -3.08
CA VAL A 50 -29.25 -15.42 -2.62
C VAL A 50 -28.50 -14.12 -2.86
N ARG A 51 -29.05 -13.26 -3.72
CA ARG A 51 -28.62 -11.88 -3.89
C ARG A 51 -28.82 -11.20 -2.54
N GLY A 52 -27.76 -11.05 -1.75
CA GLY A 52 -27.90 -10.58 -0.38
C GLY A 52 -26.72 -10.88 0.56
N GLN A 53 -26.01 -12.00 0.40
CA GLN A 53 -24.95 -12.34 1.37
C GLN A 53 -23.59 -11.67 1.11
N THR A 54 -23.43 -10.96 -0.01
CA THR A 54 -22.19 -10.22 -0.34
C THR A 54 -22.23 -8.75 0.10
N HIS A 55 -23.37 -8.28 0.65
CA HIS A 55 -23.57 -6.89 1.08
C HIS A 55 -22.82 -6.51 2.38
N LEU A 56 -22.10 -7.45 3.01
CA LEU A 56 -21.30 -7.18 4.22
C LEU A 56 -19.85 -6.74 3.92
N ALA A 57 -19.37 -6.90 2.68
CA ALA A 57 -18.05 -6.38 2.32
C ALA A 57 -18.17 -4.89 1.97
N PRO A 58 -17.27 -4.02 2.48
CA PRO A 58 -17.32 -2.60 2.14
C PRO A 58 -17.23 -2.43 0.61
N PRO A 59 -17.96 -1.45 0.06
CA PRO A 59 -17.88 -1.13 -1.37
C PRO A 59 -16.45 -0.72 -1.73
N CYS A 60 -16.02 -1.06 -2.94
CA CYS A 60 -14.69 -0.75 -3.40
C CYS A 60 -14.62 0.71 -3.87
N PRO A 61 -13.64 1.51 -3.41
CA PRO A 61 -13.44 2.88 -3.89
C PRO A 61 -13.28 2.98 -5.41
N ARG A 62 -12.70 1.95 -6.03
CA ARG A 62 -12.41 1.93 -7.46
C ARG A 62 -13.57 1.44 -8.32
N CYS A 63 -14.24 0.38 -7.89
CA CYS A 63 -15.32 -0.22 -8.67
C CYS A 63 -16.67 0.44 -8.42
N ASP A 64 -16.88 0.91 -7.19
CA ASP A 64 -18.19 1.30 -6.67
C ASP A 64 -18.26 2.78 -6.29
N GLY A 65 -17.16 3.53 -6.42
CA GLY A 65 -17.09 4.95 -6.06
C GLY A 65 -17.19 5.21 -4.56
N ALA A 66 -16.84 4.22 -3.73
CA ALA A 66 -16.78 4.40 -2.28
C ALA A 66 -15.65 5.35 -1.87
N GLU A 67 -15.76 5.91 -0.68
CA GLU A 67 -14.70 6.71 -0.09
C GLU A 67 -13.49 5.84 0.27
N LEU A 68 -12.28 6.35 -0.02
CA LEU A 68 -11.01 5.78 0.43
C LEU A 68 -10.37 6.76 1.39
N ASP A 69 -9.97 6.28 2.56
CA ASP A 69 -9.11 7.04 3.45
C ASP A 69 -7.72 7.22 2.80
N ALA A 70 -7.53 8.35 2.14
CA ALA A 70 -6.36 8.64 1.31
C ALA A 70 -5.06 8.65 2.14
N GLU A 71 -5.11 9.20 3.35
CA GLU A 71 -3.96 9.25 4.26
C GLU A 71 -3.55 7.84 4.71
N ALA A 72 -4.50 7.02 5.16
CA ALA A 72 -4.23 5.65 5.58
C ALA A 72 -3.75 4.78 4.41
N TYR A 73 -4.33 4.99 3.22
CA TYR A 73 -3.92 4.31 2.01
C TYR A 73 -2.48 4.68 1.60
N ALA A 74 -2.12 5.96 1.65
CA ALA A 74 -0.77 6.42 1.33
C ALA A 74 0.28 5.71 2.21
N GLU A 75 0.02 5.61 3.52
CA GLU A 75 0.95 4.91 4.41
C GLU A 75 1.01 3.39 4.15
N ILE A 76 -0.14 2.74 3.97
CA ILE A 76 -0.17 1.30 3.63
C ILE A 76 0.48 1.04 2.27
N LEU A 77 0.39 1.95 1.31
CA LEU A 77 1.08 1.84 0.04
C LEU A 77 2.60 1.83 0.24
N GLY A 78 3.14 2.71 1.08
CA GLY A 78 4.56 2.68 1.45
C GLY A 78 4.98 1.34 2.07
N TRP A 79 4.21 0.85 3.06
CA TRP A 79 4.46 -0.47 3.65
C TRP A 79 4.34 -1.61 2.64
N TYR A 80 3.35 -1.56 1.76
CA TYR A 80 3.15 -2.54 0.70
C TYR A 80 4.35 -2.59 -0.24
N LEU A 81 4.96 -1.45 -0.57
CA LEU A 81 6.12 -1.41 -1.46
C LEU A 81 7.39 -1.95 -0.80
N GLY A 82 7.59 -1.75 0.50
CA GLY A 82 8.68 -2.39 1.24
C GLY A 82 8.37 -3.83 1.66
N ASP A 83 7.96 -4.01 2.91
CA ASP A 83 7.78 -5.33 3.56
C ASP A 83 6.44 -6.03 3.30
N GLY A 84 5.55 -5.40 2.52
CA GLY A 84 4.25 -5.99 2.21
C GLY A 84 4.24 -6.92 1.00
N HIS A 85 3.28 -7.84 0.96
CA HIS A 85 2.97 -8.63 -0.23
C HIS A 85 1.49 -9.00 -0.27
N ILE A 86 0.98 -9.27 -1.48
CA ILE A 86 -0.39 -9.73 -1.68
C ILE A 86 -0.37 -11.16 -2.21
N SER A 87 -1.17 -12.04 -1.60
CA SER A 87 -1.38 -13.41 -2.08
C SER A 87 -2.84 -13.66 -2.46
N GLU A 88 -3.06 -14.45 -3.50
CA GLU A 88 -4.39 -14.94 -3.87
C GLU A 88 -4.73 -16.19 -3.03
N GLY A 89 -5.89 -16.15 -2.38
CA GLY A 89 -6.46 -17.26 -1.62
C GLY A 89 -7.63 -17.92 -2.35
N ARG A 90 -8.37 -18.77 -1.61
CA ARG A 90 -9.54 -19.46 -2.15
C ARG A 90 -10.62 -18.46 -2.61
N ARG A 91 -11.36 -18.83 -3.65
CA ARG A 91 -12.49 -18.04 -4.18
C ARG A 91 -12.08 -16.61 -4.60
N SER A 92 -10.83 -16.45 -5.08
CA SER A 92 -10.25 -15.18 -5.51
C SER A 92 -10.31 -14.06 -4.46
N VAL A 93 -10.17 -14.44 -3.19
CA VAL A 93 -9.96 -13.49 -2.09
C VAL A 93 -8.48 -13.23 -1.97
N PHE A 94 -8.07 -11.97 -2.05
CA PHE A 94 -6.68 -11.57 -1.88
C PHE A 94 -6.40 -11.23 -0.41
N ASN A 95 -5.16 -11.44 0.01
CA ASN A 95 -4.69 -11.13 1.35
C ASN A 95 -3.47 -10.22 1.24
N LEU A 96 -3.55 -9.02 1.82
CA LEU A 96 -2.41 -8.13 1.99
C LEU A 96 -1.75 -8.50 3.32
N HIS A 97 -0.48 -8.87 3.27
CA HIS A 97 0.36 -9.18 4.42
C HIS A 97 1.43 -8.11 4.54
N ILE A 98 1.61 -7.57 5.74
CA ILE A 98 2.76 -6.72 6.09
C ILE A 98 3.50 -7.42 7.22
N VAL A 99 4.79 -7.68 7.00
CA VAL A 99 5.67 -8.30 7.99
C VAL A 99 6.47 -7.20 8.66
N ASN A 100 6.49 -7.15 9.98
CA ASN A 100 7.29 -6.17 10.72
C ASN A 100 7.89 -6.81 11.98
N ASP A 101 9.01 -6.27 12.46
CA ASP A 101 9.71 -6.82 13.62
C ASP A 101 8.82 -6.74 14.89
N ARG A 102 8.88 -7.79 15.71
CA ARG A 102 8.11 -7.86 16.96
C ARG A 102 8.52 -6.78 17.96
N LYS A 103 9.74 -6.23 17.86
CA LYS A 103 10.22 -5.17 18.76
C LYS A 103 9.48 -3.83 18.62
N TYR A 104 8.65 -3.66 17.58
CA TYR A 104 7.91 -2.42 17.29
C TYR A 104 6.40 -2.59 17.55
N PRO A 105 5.94 -2.73 18.81
CA PRO A 105 4.54 -2.99 19.12
C PRO A 105 3.59 -1.89 18.64
N ASP A 106 4.02 -0.63 18.72
CA ASP A 106 3.19 0.52 18.34
C ASP A 106 2.99 0.58 16.82
N ILE A 107 4.04 0.31 16.04
CA ILE A 107 3.93 0.16 14.59
C ILE A 107 3.02 -1.03 14.23
N ASN A 108 3.15 -2.17 14.93
CA ASN A 108 2.31 -3.33 14.67
C ASN A 108 0.82 -3.03 14.94
N GLN A 109 0.51 -2.29 16.01
CA GLN A 109 -0.85 -1.83 16.30
C GLN A 109 -1.34 -0.78 15.29
N ARG A 110 -0.46 0.11 14.82
CA ARG A 110 -0.75 1.10 13.78
C ARG A 110 -1.13 0.42 12.46
N LEU A 111 -0.42 -0.64 12.06
CA LEU A 111 -0.74 -1.41 10.86
C LEU A 111 -2.15 -2.00 10.88
N ILE A 112 -2.61 -2.52 12.03
CA ILE A 112 -3.99 -2.99 12.20
C ILE A 112 -4.96 -1.82 11.96
N THR A 113 -4.71 -0.68 12.60
CA THR A 113 -5.56 0.52 12.48
C THR A 113 -5.63 1.02 11.04
N LEU A 114 -4.49 1.12 10.36
CA LEU A 114 -4.41 1.56 8.97
C LEU A 114 -5.15 0.60 8.02
N MET A 115 -4.97 -0.71 8.18
CA MET A 115 -5.67 -1.69 7.35
C MET A 115 -7.19 -1.62 7.55
N ALA A 116 -7.67 -1.38 8.79
CA ALA A 116 -9.09 -1.18 9.07
C ALA A 116 -9.65 0.12 8.49
N ARG A 117 -8.85 1.20 8.42
CA ARG A 117 -9.21 2.46 7.75
C ARG A 117 -9.30 2.29 6.23
N VAL A 118 -8.36 1.57 5.62
CA VAL A 118 -8.35 1.30 4.16
C VAL A 118 -9.50 0.38 3.73
N LYS A 119 -9.91 -0.54 4.59
CA LYS A 119 -11.09 -1.40 4.38
C LYS A 119 -12.06 -1.22 5.56
N PRO A 120 -12.97 -0.24 5.51
CA PRO A 120 -13.96 -0.01 6.55
C PRO A 120 -14.78 -1.29 6.85
N GLY A 121 -15.01 -1.60 8.12
CA GLY A 121 -15.66 -2.87 8.52
C GLY A 121 -14.81 -4.13 8.22
N GLY A 122 -13.53 -3.96 7.87
CA GLY A 122 -12.56 -5.04 7.82
C GLY A 122 -12.07 -5.43 9.20
N HIS A 123 -11.66 -6.70 9.32
CA HIS A 123 -11.03 -7.24 10.52
C HIS A 123 -9.61 -7.68 10.15
N PRO A 124 -8.63 -6.76 10.19
CA PRO A 124 -7.23 -7.16 10.12
C PRO A 124 -6.90 -8.10 11.28
N HIS A 125 -6.05 -9.08 11.03
CA HIS A 125 -5.59 -10.01 12.06
C HIS A 125 -4.07 -10.12 12.03
N THR A 126 -3.49 -10.56 13.14
CA THR A 126 -2.05 -10.72 13.28
C THR A 126 -1.66 -12.17 13.52
N ARG A 127 -0.52 -12.58 12.97
CA ARG A 127 0.13 -13.85 13.28
C ARG A 127 1.55 -13.61 13.76
N LEU A 128 1.94 -14.27 14.84
CA LEU A 128 3.32 -14.28 15.33
C LEU A 128 4.14 -15.31 14.53
N VAL A 129 5.34 -14.90 14.13
CA VAL A 129 6.39 -15.75 13.57
C VAL A 129 7.70 -15.47 14.31
N PRO A 130 8.72 -16.34 14.26
CA PRO A 130 9.99 -16.08 14.91
C PRO A 130 10.58 -14.71 14.50
N GLY A 131 10.68 -13.79 15.47
CA GLY A 131 11.22 -12.44 15.28
C GLY A 131 10.27 -11.39 14.68
N ALA A 132 9.07 -11.75 14.22
CA ALA A 132 8.19 -10.81 13.51
C ALA A 132 6.68 -11.02 13.77
N VAL A 133 5.92 -9.99 13.46
CA VAL A 133 4.45 -9.98 13.42
C VAL A 133 4.04 -9.82 11.96
N ILE A 134 3.14 -10.68 11.50
CA ILE A 134 2.50 -10.55 10.19
C ILE A 134 1.10 -9.99 10.43
N THR A 135 0.84 -8.79 9.93
CA THR A 135 -0.50 -8.18 9.92
C THR A 135 -1.15 -8.42 8.57
N THR A 136 -2.37 -8.95 8.56
CA THR A 136 -3.06 -9.39 7.36
C THR A 136 -4.48 -8.85 7.28
N ILE A 137 -4.88 -8.37 6.10
CA ILE A 137 -6.27 -8.08 5.77
C ILE A 137 -6.68 -8.73 4.45
N SER A 138 -7.90 -9.27 4.42
CA SER A 138 -8.43 -10.01 3.27
C SER A 138 -9.52 -9.21 2.55
N TRP A 139 -9.40 -9.07 1.24
CA TRP A 139 -10.43 -8.45 0.41
C TRP A 139 -10.26 -8.79 -1.07
N LYS A 140 -11.38 -9.02 -1.77
CA LYS A 140 -11.38 -9.26 -3.22
C LYS A 140 -10.87 -8.05 -4.03
N HIS A 141 -10.94 -6.84 -3.47
CA HIS A 141 -10.59 -5.61 -4.16
C HIS A 141 -9.18 -5.08 -3.83
N LEU A 142 -8.34 -5.84 -3.12
CA LEU A 142 -6.93 -5.46 -2.97
C LEU A 142 -6.24 -5.23 -4.33
N PRO A 143 -6.46 -6.03 -5.40
CA PRO A 143 -5.87 -5.74 -6.71
C PRO A 143 -6.36 -4.42 -7.32
N CYS A 144 -7.53 -3.93 -6.92
CA CYS A 144 -8.02 -2.62 -7.37
C CYS A 144 -7.26 -1.48 -6.69
N LEU A 145 -6.86 -1.66 -5.42
CA LEU A 145 -6.10 -0.67 -4.65
C LEU A 145 -4.58 -0.80 -4.83
N PHE A 146 -4.09 -1.97 -5.22
CA PHE A 146 -2.66 -2.23 -5.44
C PHE A 146 -2.46 -2.80 -6.84
N PRO A 147 -2.64 -1.98 -7.89
CA PRO A 147 -2.48 -2.42 -9.28
C PRO A 147 -1.03 -2.85 -9.62
N GLN A 148 -0.08 -2.57 -8.72
CA GLN A 148 1.30 -3.05 -8.75
C GLN A 148 1.43 -4.58 -8.51
N LEU A 149 0.34 -5.25 -8.13
CA LEU A 149 0.29 -6.71 -8.02
C LEU A 149 0.60 -7.36 -9.38
N GLY A 150 1.57 -8.27 -9.40
CA GLY A 150 1.93 -9.05 -10.58
C GLY A 150 2.71 -10.31 -10.23
N PRO A 151 3.04 -11.16 -11.23
CA PRO A 151 3.86 -12.36 -11.03
C PRO A 151 5.33 -12.00 -10.71
N GLY A 152 6.11 -12.98 -10.24
CA GLY A 152 7.56 -12.82 -9.98
C GLY A 152 7.88 -12.09 -8.68
N ARG A 153 9.12 -11.63 -8.47
CA ARG A 153 9.50 -10.85 -7.27
C ARG A 153 9.15 -9.38 -7.46
N LYS A 154 8.69 -8.70 -6.40
CA LYS A 154 8.22 -7.30 -6.48
C LYS A 154 9.25 -6.36 -7.13
N HIS A 155 10.52 -6.50 -6.77
CA HIS A 155 11.59 -5.63 -7.28
C HIS A 155 12.03 -5.92 -8.73
N GLU A 156 11.57 -7.03 -9.32
CA GLU A 156 11.81 -7.38 -10.73
C GLU A 156 10.65 -6.93 -11.63
N ARG A 157 9.56 -6.41 -11.03
CA ARG A 157 8.39 -5.92 -11.74
C ARG A 157 8.51 -4.42 -11.98
N ARG A 158 7.84 -3.95 -13.02
CA ARG A 158 7.57 -2.53 -13.20
C ARG A 158 6.54 -2.07 -12.16
N ILE A 159 6.89 -1.07 -11.37
CA ILE A 159 6.07 -0.47 -10.32
C ILE A 159 5.78 0.98 -10.72
N VAL A 160 4.57 1.23 -11.23
CA VAL A 160 4.10 2.60 -11.55
C VAL A 160 2.84 2.87 -10.76
N LEU A 161 2.75 4.08 -10.19
CA LEU A 161 1.54 4.56 -9.56
C LEU A 161 0.54 5.00 -10.64
N GLU A 162 -0.70 4.54 -10.55
CA GLU A 162 -1.79 5.12 -11.34
C GLU A 162 -2.01 6.59 -10.94
N GLU A 163 -2.61 7.38 -11.82
CA GLU A 163 -2.81 8.84 -11.63
C GLU A 163 -3.43 9.18 -10.27
N TRP A 164 -4.50 8.48 -9.89
CA TRP A 164 -5.14 8.65 -8.58
C TRP A 164 -4.25 8.26 -7.39
N GLN A 165 -3.32 7.32 -7.54
CA GLN A 165 -2.36 6.99 -6.49
C GLN A 165 -1.33 8.13 -6.36
N GLN A 166 -0.92 8.72 -7.49
CA GLN A 166 -0.03 9.88 -7.49
C GLN A 166 -0.70 11.09 -6.83
N GLU A 167 -1.98 11.34 -7.10
CA GLU A 167 -2.76 12.39 -6.43
C GLU A 167 -2.79 12.19 -4.90
N ILE A 168 -3.08 10.97 -4.45
CA ILE A 168 -3.09 10.66 -3.01
C ILE A 168 -1.71 10.83 -2.38
N VAL A 169 -0.64 10.32 -3.02
CA VAL A 169 0.72 10.47 -2.48
C VAL A 169 1.17 11.93 -2.51
N THR A 170 0.75 12.71 -3.50
CA THR A 170 1.04 14.16 -3.57
C THR A 170 0.34 14.92 -2.45
N ALA A 171 -0.91 14.55 -2.12
CA ALA A 171 -1.64 15.13 -1.01
C ALA A 171 -1.13 14.65 0.37
N HIS A 172 -0.59 13.43 0.43
CA HIS A 172 -0.16 12.77 1.68
C HIS A 172 1.26 12.16 1.57
N PRO A 173 2.29 12.96 1.26
CA PRO A 173 3.65 12.44 1.07
C PRO A 173 4.27 11.95 2.38
N GLY A 174 3.95 12.61 3.51
CA GLY A 174 4.42 12.19 4.84
C GLY A 174 3.99 10.77 5.23
N PRO A 175 2.69 10.44 5.21
CA PRO A 175 2.21 9.07 5.40
C PRO A 175 2.88 8.05 4.47
N PHE A 176 3.01 8.35 3.17
CA PHE A 176 3.69 7.46 2.22
C PHE A 176 5.17 7.22 2.57
N LEU A 177 5.92 8.29 2.86
CA LEU A 177 7.31 8.22 3.32
C LEU A 177 7.43 7.45 4.63
N ARG A 178 6.49 7.63 5.56
CA ARG A 178 6.45 6.86 6.82
C ARG A 178 6.39 5.37 6.54
N GLY A 179 5.49 4.93 5.65
CA GLY A 179 5.40 3.53 5.24
C GLY A 179 6.72 2.99 4.68
N LEU A 180 7.36 3.73 3.77
CA LEU A 180 8.63 3.32 3.15
C LEU A 180 9.80 3.25 4.16
N PHE A 181 9.98 4.28 4.98
CA PHE A 181 11.09 4.33 5.94
C PHE A 181 10.84 3.43 7.15
N HIS A 182 9.59 3.20 7.55
CA HIS A 182 9.29 2.27 8.64
C HIS A 182 9.35 0.80 8.20
N SER A 183 9.23 0.49 6.90
CA SER A 183 9.57 -0.84 6.38
C SER A 183 11.09 -0.96 6.14
N ASP A 184 11.57 -0.44 5.01
CA ASP A 184 12.92 -0.68 4.46
C ASP A 184 13.92 0.41 4.88
N GLY A 185 13.49 1.36 5.70
CA GLY A 185 14.34 2.42 6.23
C GLY A 185 15.06 2.02 7.51
N CYS A 186 16.26 2.57 7.69
CA CYS A 186 17.03 2.48 8.91
C CYS A 186 17.46 3.87 9.36
N ARG A 187 17.15 4.20 10.62
CA ARG A 187 17.64 5.41 11.28
C ARG A 187 18.85 5.05 12.13
N VAL A 188 20.01 5.56 11.76
CA VAL A 188 21.28 5.29 12.47
C VAL A 188 21.86 6.58 13.03
N ASN A 189 22.42 6.50 14.23
CA ASN A 189 23.27 7.56 14.78
C ASN A 189 24.72 7.19 14.49
N ASN A 190 25.29 7.78 13.44
CA ASN A 190 26.72 7.65 13.16
C ASN A 190 27.52 8.58 14.08
N TRP A 191 28.76 8.21 14.36
CA TRP A 191 29.68 9.08 15.08
C TRP A 191 31.01 9.17 14.35
N ALA A 192 31.63 10.35 14.40
CA ALA A 192 32.96 10.61 13.86
C ALA A 192 33.74 11.46 14.85
N THR A 193 35.07 11.34 14.86
CA THR A 193 35.92 12.19 15.72
C THR A 193 36.74 13.13 14.86
N ARG A 194 36.74 14.42 15.20
CA ARG A 194 37.54 15.45 14.53
C ARG A 194 38.40 16.17 15.58
N MET A 195 39.65 16.44 15.24
CA MET A 195 40.51 17.31 16.03
C MET A 195 40.07 18.77 15.83
N VAL A 196 39.73 19.46 16.91
CA VAL A 196 39.36 20.88 16.91
C VAL A 196 40.15 21.55 18.04
N ALA A 197 40.99 22.53 17.69
CA ALA A 197 41.87 23.22 18.64
C ALA A 197 42.69 22.27 19.53
N GLY A 198 43.25 21.20 18.96
CA GLY A 198 44.07 20.23 19.69
C GLY A 198 43.29 19.22 20.54
N GLN A 199 41.95 19.31 20.60
CA GLN A 199 41.11 18.35 21.33
C GLN A 199 40.31 17.45 20.37
N LYS A 200 40.20 16.16 20.71
CA LYS A 200 39.40 15.19 19.95
C LYS A 200 37.92 15.37 20.29
N LYS A 201 37.14 15.98 19.40
CA LYS A 201 35.68 16.09 19.54
C LYS A 201 34.98 14.95 18.82
N ARG A 202 34.07 14.26 19.50
CA ARG A 202 33.12 13.31 18.90
C ARG A 202 31.89 14.07 18.41
N TYR A 203 31.51 13.82 17.17
CA TYR A 203 30.32 14.36 16.53
C TYR A 203 29.38 13.21 16.22
N GLU A 204 28.12 13.35 16.63
CA GLU A 204 27.07 12.40 16.30
C GLU A 204 26.18 13.00 15.21
N TYR A 205 25.95 12.21 14.17
CA TYR A 205 25.12 12.58 13.03
C TYR A 205 24.08 11.49 12.82
N ALA A 206 22.82 11.84 13.08
CA ALA A 206 21.70 10.99 12.70
C ALA A 206 21.59 10.96 11.16
N ARG A 207 21.22 9.80 10.63
CA ARG A 207 20.98 9.59 9.21
C ARG A 207 19.83 8.61 9.04
N TRP A 208 18.97 8.88 8.07
CA TRP A 208 18.06 7.90 7.51
C TRP A 208 18.64 7.29 6.24
N GLN A 209 18.51 5.98 6.10
CA GLN A 209 18.82 5.24 4.88
C GLN A 209 17.62 4.42 4.46
N PHE A 210 17.17 4.56 3.23
CA PHE A 210 16.18 3.70 2.60
C PHE A 210 16.89 2.78 1.60
N VAL A 211 16.74 1.47 1.76
CA VAL A 211 17.45 0.47 0.94
C VAL A 211 16.43 -0.40 0.20
N ASN A 212 16.38 -0.29 -1.13
CA ASN A 212 15.47 -1.10 -1.93
C ASN A 212 16.10 -1.49 -3.28
N HIS A 213 15.88 -2.73 -3.70
CA HIS A 213 16.42 -3.26 -4.95
C HIS A 213 15.68 -2.78 -6.20
N SER A 214 14.42 -2.34 -6.07
CA SER A 214 13.63 -1.81 -7.17
C SER A 214 14.01 -0.37 -7.46
N ASP A 215 14.38 -0.09 -8.70
CA ASP A 215 14.65 1.27 -9.17
C ASP A 215 13.39 2.13 -9.06
N ASP A 216 12.27 1.62 -9.57
CA ASP A 216 10.96 2.28 -9.48
C ASP A 216 10.56 2.66 -8.04
N ILE A 217 10.76 1.78 -7.05
CA ILE A 217 10.41 2.10 -5.65
C ILE A 217 11.36 3.16 -5.07
N ARG A 218 12.64 3.15 -5.47
CA ARG A 218 13.56 4.22 -5.05
C ARG A 218 13.20 5.55 -5.68
N ASP A 219 12.79 5.56 -6.95
CA ASP A 219 12.35 6.77 -7.64
C ASP A 219 11.08 7.35 -7.02
N LEU A 220 10.12 6.48 -6.61
CA LEU A 220 8.96 6.91 -5.84
C LEU A 220 9.33 7.50 -4.47
N CYS A 221 10.32 6.92 -3.79
CA CYS A 221 10.83 7.44 -2.52
C CYS A 221 11.45 8.84 -2.69
N THR A 222 12.30 9.02 -3.71
CA THR A 222 12.95 10.30 -3.97
C THR A 222 11.96 11.37 -4.43
N TRP A 223 11.01 11.00 -5.29
CA TRP A 223 9.91 11.87 -5.68
C TRP A 223 9.10 12.36 -4.47
N ALA A 224 8.74 11.46 -3.56
CA ALA A 224 8.01 11.83 -2.35
C ALA A 224 8.85 12.69 -1.38
N LEU A 225 10.18 12.49 -1.31
CA LEU A 225 11.08 13.37 -0.54
C LEU A 225 11.17 14.76 -1.17
N ASP A 226 11.18 14.86 -2.50
CA ASP A 226 11.21 16.14 -3.21
C ASP A 226 9.91 16.94 -3.00
N LEU A 227 8.76 16.27 -2.94
CA LEU A 227 7.46 16.90 -2.62
C LEU A 227 7.44 17.62 -1.27
N VAL A 228 8.25 17.17 -0.31
CA VAL A 228 8.38 17.76 1.04
C VAL A 228 9.71 18.47 1.24
N GLU A 229 10.44 18.74 0.16
CA GLU A 229 11.70 19.47 0.13
C GLU A 229 12.78 18.90 1.06
N ILE A 230 12.77 17.59 1.32
CA ILE A 230 13.78 16.92 2.16
C ILE A 230 14.96 16.52 1.29
N PRO A 231 16.14 17.16 1.43
CA PRO A 231 17.28 16.88 0.58
C PRO A 231 17.84 15.49 0.87
N TRP A 232 17.98 14.70 -0.20
CA TRP A 232 18.49 13.34 -0.16
C TRP A 232 19.71 13.18 -1.07
N ARG A 233 20.39 12.05 -0.91
CA ARG A 233 21.46 11.61 -1.80
C ARG A 233 21.38 10.12 -2.02
N GLN A 234 21.49 9.68 -3.27
CA GLN A 234 21.74 8.28 -3.57
C GLN A 234 23.20 7.93 -3.22
N SER A 235 23.39 7.17 -2.15
CA SER A 235 24.72 6.80 -1.62
C SER A 235 25.25 5.49 -2.21
N SER A 236 24.38 4.68 -2.79
CA SER A 236 24.73 3.48 -3.56
C SER A 236 23.65 3.23 -4.62
N TRP A 237 23.87 2.28 -5.53
CA TRP A 237 22.88 1.91 -6.53
C TRP A 237 21.52 1.53 -5.92
N LYS A 238 21.46 1.06 -4.67
CA LYS A 238 20.23 0.65 -3.98
C LYS A 238 19.86 1.47 -2.73
N THR A 239 20.58 2.56 -2.44
CA THR A 239 20.43 3.27 -1.15
C THR A 239 20.22 4.76 -1.32
N ILE A 240 19.10 5.26 -0.81
CA ILE A 240 18.78 6.68 -0.66
C ILE A 240 19.08 7.09 0.78
N SER A 241 19.83 8.17 0.98
CA SER A 241 20.25 8.64 2.29
C SER A 241 19.80 10.08 2.54
N VAL A 242 19.16 10.33 3.70
CA VAL A 242 18.89 11.66 4.24
C VAL A 242 19.85 11.88 5.42
N SER A 243 20.77 12.83 5.27
CA SER A 243 21.92 12.96 6.18
C SER A 243 22.19 14.36 6.70
N ARG A 244 21.58 15.39 6.08
CA ARG A 244 21.73 16.76 6.59
C ARG A 244 20.92 16.86 7.88
N ARG A 245 21.47 17.51 8.91
CA ARG A 245 20.91 17.50 10.26
C ARG A 245 19.49 18.06 10.30
N ASP A 246 19.27 19.16 9.59
CA ASP A 246 17.98 19.81 9.34
C ASP A 246 17.01 18.88 8.59
N ALA A 247 17.47 18.23 7.51
CA ALA A 247 16.68 17.30 6.73
C ALA A 247 16.25 16.05 7.51
N VAL A 248 17.14 15.52 8.36
CA VAL A 248 16.83 14.39 9.25
C VAL A 248 15.81 14.81 10.30
N ALA A 249 15.95 16.00 10.89
CA ALA A 249 14.97 16.52 11.85
C ALA A 249 13.60 16.76 11.18
N ALA A 250 13.59 17.29 9.96
CA ALA A 250 12.37 17.48 9.18
C ALA A 250 11.70 16.15 8.85
N LEU A 251 12.49 15.15 8.42
CA LEU A 251 11.96 13.80 8.17
C LEU A 251 11.43 13.18 9.46
N ASP A 252 12.17 13.23 10.57
CA ASP A 252 11.73 12.72 11.88
C ASP A 252 10.41 13.36 12.34
N ALA A 253 10.25 14.68 12.15
CA ALA A 253 9.01 15.38 12.47
C ALA A 253 7.84 14.91 11.57
N LEU A 254 8.12 14.66 10.29
CA LEU A 254 7.13 14.25 9.31
C LEU A 254 6.66 12.80 9.50
N ILE A 255 7.61 11.86 9.63
CA ILE A 255 7.33 10.41 9.64
C ILE A 255 7.36 9.80 11.04
N GLY A 256 7.72 10.57 12.06
CA GLY A 256 7.82 10.09 13.44
C GLY A 256 8.95 9.07 13.65
N PRO A 257 9.23 8.72 14.91
CA PRO A 257 10.23 7.71 15.24
C PRO A 257 9.79 6.33 14.75
N LYS A 258 10.77 5.49 14.42
CA LYS A 258 10.57 4.05 14.19
C LYS A 258 10.71 3.32 15.53
N SER A 259 9.59 3.17 16.24
CA SER A 259 9.51 2.60 17.60
C SER A 259 8.33 1.64 17.75
#